data_AF-A0A965GU15-F1
#
_entry.id   AF-A0A965GU15-F1
#
_cell.length_a   1.000
_cell.length_b   1.000
_cell.length_c   1.000
_cell.angle_alpha   90.00
_cell.angle_beta   90.00
_cell.angle_gamma   90.00
#
_symmetry.space_group_name_H-M   'P 1'
#
loop_
_entity.id
_entity.type
_entity.pdbx_description
1 polymer ?
#
loop_
_entity_poly.entity_id
_entity_poly.type
_entity_poly.pdbx_seq_one_letter_code
_entity_poly.pdbx_strand_id
1 'polypeptide(L)'
;MGGKPSIPSPPPPPDPMAVAQANAEMYRKNIDTYIEKSPAMAELENKLRMQYMPQQRELERQLSALDQAASVKSNLELERQFGAQRTLESLRRQYEYSPEAFALNKGLGQQMTTQFARLYGQSPYGAVQPEVAFSQGAAPVDYFSTIGTNVSRPNMSV
;
A
#
# COMPACT_ATOMS: atom_id res chain seq x y z
N MET A 1 37.43 42.04 74.08
CA MET A 1 36.65 41.00 73.38
C MET A 1 35.50 41.66 72.63
N GLY A 2 35.21 41.24 71.40
CA GLY A 2 33.92 41.52 70.74
C GLY A 2 34.05 42.03 69.31
N GLY A 3 34.00 41.13 68.34
CA GLY A 3 34.35 41.36 66.93
C GLY A 3 33.39 42.30 66.19
N LYS A 4 33.97 43.14 65.34
CA LYS A 4 33.22 43.91 64.34
C LYS A 4 32.56 42.92 63.36
N PRO A 5 31.29 43.12 62.96
CA PRO A 5 30.64 42.27 61.97
C PRO A 5 31.44 42.34 60.67
N SER A 6 32.01 41.21 60.24
CA SER A 6 32.65 41.09 58.93
C SER A 6 31.56 41.17 57.86
N ILE A 7 31.36 42.35 57.28
CA ILE A 7 30.48 42.52 56.13
C ILE A 7 31.21 41.89 54.94
N PRO A 8 30.63 40.91 54.24
CA PRO A 8 31.26 40.31 53.07
C PRO A 8 31.49 41.39 52.01
N SER A 9 32.67 41.38 51.39
CA SER A 9 32.99 42.30 50.31
C SER A 9 31.95 42.19 49.19
N PRO A 10 31.50 43.31 48.60
CA PRO A 10 30.53 43.27 47.52
C PRO A 10 31.07 42.42 46.36
N PRO A 11 30.20 41.66 45.67
CA PRO A 11 30.63 40.81 44.59
C PRO A 11 31.34 41.64 43.50
N PRO A 12 32.36 41.08 42.85
CA PRO A 12 33.06 41.77 41.77
C PRO A 12 32.08 42.16 40.66
N PRO A 13 32.27 43.33 40.01
CA PRO A 13 31.41 43.77 38.93
C PRO A 13 31.42 42.72 37.80
N PRO A 14 30.26 42.38 37.23
CA PRO A 14 30.16 41.37 36.19
C PRO A 14 30.94 41.79 34.94
N ASP A 15 31.60 40.83 34.31
CA ASP A 15 32.40 41.06 33.10
C ASP A 15 31.52 41.63 31.97
N PRO A 16 31.85 42.82 31.44
CA PRO A 16 31.03 43.48 30.40
C PRO A 16 30.90 42.64 29.13
N MET A 17 31.88 41.82 28.78
CA MET A 17 31.79 40.94 27.61
C MET A 17 30.87 39.74 27.84
N ALA A 18 30.93 39.15 29.04
CA ALA A 18 30.01 38.08 29.42
C ALA A 18 28.56 38.58 29.47
N VAL A 19 28.33 39.80 29.98
CA VAL A 19 27.00 40.43 30.01
C VAL A 19 26.50 40.73 28.59
N ALA A 20 27.35 41.23 27.70
CA ALA A 20 26.98 41.50 26.31
C ALA A 20 26.59 40.22 25.56
N GLN A 21 27.32 39.12 25.77
CA GLN A 21 27.01 37.81 25.17
C GLN A 21 25.70 37.24 25.72
N ALA A 22 25.51 37.25 27.04
CA ALA A 22 24.27 36.80 27.66
C ALA A 22 23.06 37.61 27.16
N ASN A 23 23.20 38.92 27.01
CA ASN A 23 22.15 39.77 26.45
C ASN A 23 21.85 39.42 24.98
N ALA A 24 22.87 39.21 24.15
CA ALA A 24 22.70 38.81 22.76
C ALA A 24 22.00 37.45 22.61
N GLU A 25 22.34 36.48 23.45
CA GLU A 25 21.68 35.17 23.50
C GLU A 25 20.23 35.28 23.96
N MET A 26 19.94 36.13 24.94
CA MET A 26 18.57 36.41 25.39
C MET A 26 17.74 37.09 24.29
N TYR A 27 18.30 38.03 23.54
CA TYR A 27 17.59 38.64 22.40
C TYR A 27 17.26 37.62 21.31
N ARG A 28 18.21 36.73 20.97
CA ARG A 28 17.95 35.65 20.00
C ARG A 28 16.85 34.71 20.47
N LYS A 29 16.95 34.19 21.69
CA LYS A 29 15.93 33.29 22.27
C LYS A 29 14.56 33.95 22.36
N ASN A 30 14.50 35.24 22.70
CA ASN A 30 13.24 35.98 22.75
C ASN A 30 12.63 36.12 21.35
N ILE A 31 13.43 36.43 20.33
CA ILE A 31 12.96 36.52 18.93
C ILE A 31 12.46 35.16 18.44
N ASP A 32 13.22 34.09 18.64
CA ASP A 32 12.83 32.72 18.27
C ASP A 32 11.51 32.33 18.97
N THR A 33 11.37 32.68 20.25
CA THR A 33 10.13 32.45 21.02
C THR A 33 8.95 33.24 20.47
N TYR A 34 9.14 34.48 20.02
CA TYR A 34 8.07 35.28 19.42
C TYR A 34 7.67 34.79 18.02
N ILE A 35 8.61 34.25 17.26
CA ILE A 35 8.34 33.62 15.96
C ILE A 35 7.53 32.34 16.17
N GLU A 36 7.93 31.49 17.12
CA GLU A 36 7.22 30.25 17.48
C GLU A 36 5.83 30.51 18.07
N LYS A 37 5.67 31.56 18.89
CA LYS A 37 4.39 31.92 19.53
C LYS A 37 3.54 32.89 18.70
N SER A 38 3.96 33.26 17.50
CA SER A 38 3.22 34.22 16.69
C SER A 38 1.89 33.59 16.24
N PRO A 39 0.73 34.14 16.64
CA PRO A 39 -0.57 33.62 16.21
C PRO A 39 -0.72 33.69 14.68
N ALA A 40 -0.06 34.65 14.02
CA ALA A 40 -0.05 34.76 12.57
C ALA A 40 0.66 33.59 11.87
N MET A 41 1.70 33.01 12.48
CA MET A 41 2.37 31.82 11.95
C MET A 41 1.51 30.56 12.15
N ALA A 42 0.85 30.42 13.30
CA ALA A 42 -0.10 29.34 13.54
C ALA A 42 -1.32 29.41 12.60
N GLU A 43 -1.82 30.61 12.29
CA GLU A 43 -2.87 30.81 11.29
C GLU A 43 -2.40 30.46 9.88
N LEU A 44 -1.17 30.85 9.52
CA LEU A 44 -0.58 30.49 8.23
C LEU A 44 -0.41 28.98 8.10
N GLU A 45 0.13 28.32 9.11
CA GLU A 45 0.27 26.85 9.15
C GLU A 45 -1.10 26.17 9.03
N ASN A 46 -2.11 26.64 9.77
CA ASN A 46 -3.46 26.10 9.67
C ASN A 46 -4.07 26.31 8.27
N LYS A 47 -3.84 27.47 7.63
CA LYS A 47 -4.28 27.71 6.25
C LYS A 47 -3.59 26.78 5.26
N LEU A 48 -2.27 26.64 5.35
CA LEU A 48 -1.50 25.69 4.53
C LEU A 48 -1.98 24.25 4.75
N ARG A 49 -2.21 23.88 6.01
CA ARG A 49 -2.74 22.56 6.35
C ARG A 49 -4.12 22.33 5.75
N MET A 50 -5.03 23.30 5.84
CA MET A 50 -6.36 23.20 5.21
C MET A 50 -6.28 23.10 3.69
N GLN A 51 -5.33 23.80 3.06
CA GLN A 51 -5.14 23.80 1.61
C GLN A 51 -4.55 22.48 1.09
N TYR A 52 -3.51 21.96 1.75
CA TYR A 52 -2.72 20.84 1.23
C TYR A 52 -3.10 19.47 1.83
N MET A 53 -3.70 19.40 3.03
CA MET A 53 -4.13 18.11 3.62
C MET A 53 -5.10 17.31 2.73
N PRO A 54 -6.13 17.91 2.11
CA PRO A 54 -7.05 17.16 1.26
C PRO A 54 -6.34 16.53 0.06
N GLN A 55 -5.41 17.28 -0.54
CA GLN A 55 -4.64 16.87 -1.71
C GLN A 55 -3.65 15.75 -1.34
N GLN A 56 -2.97 15.88 -0.20
CA GLN A 56 -2.11 14.84 0.33
C GLN A 56 -2.89 13.54 0.58
N ARG A 57 -4.05 13.62 1.24
CA ARG A 57 -4.92 12.46 1.47
C ARG A 57 -5.45 11.85 0.19
N GLU A 58 -5.70 12.66 -0.83
CA GLU A 58 -6.12 12.16 -2.14
C GLU A 58 -4.99 11.42 -2.84
N LEU A 59 -3.77 11.95 -2.82
CA LEU A 59 -2.59 11.28 -3.37
C LEU A 59 -2.28 9.98 -2.62
N GLU A 60 -2.35 9.96 -1.30
CA GLU A 60 -2.20 8.75 -0.49
C GLU A 60 -3.26 7.69 -0.84
N ARG A 61 -4.52 8.10 -1.07
CA ARG A 61 -5.58 7.19 -1.54
C ARG A 61 -5.30 6.64 -2.94
N GLN A 62 -4.83 7.49 -3.87
CA GLN A 62 -4.50 7.06 -5.23
C GLN A 62 -3.32 6.08 -5.23
N LEU A 63 -2.29 6.32 -4.41
CA LEU A 63 -1.16 5.39 -4.23
C LEU A 63 -1.63 4.05 -3.66
N SER A 64 -2.45 4.07 -2.61
CA SER A 64 -2.99 2.83 -2.02
C SER A 64 -3.83 2.03 -3.03
N ALA A 65 -4.63 2.71 -3.86
CA ALA A 65 -5.41 2.06 -4.90
C ALA A 65 -4.51 1.44 -5.99
N LEU A 66 -3.40 2.09 -6.35
CA LEU A 66 -2.43 1.57 -7.31
C LEU A 66 -1.74 0.33 -6.78
N ASP A 67 -1.33 0.32 -5.51
CA ASP A 67 -0.71 -0.84 -4.86
C ASP A 67 -1.68 -2.03 -4.80
N GLN A 68 -2.96 -1.79 -4.50
CA GLN A 68 -3.99 -2.82 -4.54
C GLN A 68 -4.17 -3.40 -5.95
N ALA A 69 -4.25 -2.52 -6.96
CA ALA A 69 -4.37 -2.95 -8.35
C ALA A 69 -3.15 -3.77 -8.79
N ALA A 70 -1.94 -3.38 -8.36
CA ALA A 70 -0.71 -4.11 -8.64
C ALA A 70 -0.75 -5.53 -8.07
N SER A 71 -1.16 -5.68 -6.82
CA SER A 71 -1.28 -6.97 -6.15
C SER A 71 -2.30 -7.90 -6.85
N VAL A 72 -3.46 -7.37 -7.22
CA VAL A 72 -4.48 -8.16 -7.96
C VAL A 72 -3.95 -8.60 -9.31
N LYS A 73 -3.29 -7.68 -10.04
CA LYS A 73 -2.70 -7.94 -11.35
C LYS A 73 -1.65 -9.05 -11.30
N SER A 74 -0.74 -9.00 -10.32
CA SER A 74 0.28 -10.05 -10.16
C SER A 74 -0.31 -11.41 -9.81
N ASN A 75 -1.35 -11.45 -8.98
CA ASN A 75 -2.01 -12.70 -8.61
C ASN A 75 -2.72 -13.36 -9.80
N LEU A 76 -3.42 -12.55 -10.60
CA LEU A 76 -4.08 -13.02 -11.82
C LEU A 76 -3.08 -13.58 -12.83
N GLU A 77 -1.91 -12.96 -12.94
CA GLU A 77 -0.84 -13.42 -13.81
C GLU A 77 -0.30 -14.78 -13.38
N LEU A 78 -0.02 -14.95 -12.08
CA LEU A 78 0.43 -16.24 -11.55
C LEU A 78 -0.60 -17.34 -11.81
N GLU A 79 -1.89 -17.04 -11.66
CA GLU A 79 -2.96 -17.99 -11.94
C GLU A 79 -3.02 -18.37 -13.42
N ARG A 80 -2.85 -17.40 -14.34
CA ARG A 80 -2.83 -17.68 -15.78
C ARG A 80 -1.58 -18.43 -16.23
N GLN A 81 -0.41 -18.08 -15.69
CA GLN A 81 0.86 -18.68 -16.07
C GLN A 81 1.00 -20.12 -15.57
N PHE A 82 0.61 -20.38 -14.31
CA PHE A 82 0.87 -21.65 -13.65
C PHE A 82 -0.38 -22.46 -13.31
N GLY A 83 -1.59 -21.90 -13.45
CA GLY A 83 -2.84 -22.57 -13.06
C GLY A 83 -3.09 -23.88 -13.83
N ALA A 84 -2.83 -23.90 -15.14
CA ALA A 84 -2.97 -25.10 -15.95
C ALA A 84 -1.94 -26.19 -15.56
N GLN A 85 -0.68 -25.79 -15.31
CA GLN A 85 0.36 -26.70 -14.85
C GLN A 85 0.03 -27.30 -13.48
N ARG A 86 -0.43 -26.47 -12.53
CA ARG A 86 -0.86 -26.91 -11.20
C ARG A 86 -2.01 -27.91 -11.26
N THR A 87 -2.98 -27.67 -12.15
CA THR A 87 -4.13 -28.57 -12.35
C THR A 87 -3.69 -29.91 -12.93
N LEU A 88 -2.82 -29.89 -13.94
CA LEU A 88 -2.29 -31.09 -14.56
C LEU A 88 -1.43 -31.90 -13.59
N GLU A 89 -0.58 -31.23 -12.81
CA GLU A 89 0.22 -31.88 -11.78
C GLU A 89 -0.65 -32.50 -10.68
N SER A 90 -1.73 -31.81 -10.28
CA SER A 90 -2.71 -32.36 -9.34
C SER A 90 -3.37 -33.62 -9.88
N LEU A 91 -3.73 -33.65 -11.18
CA LEU A 91 -4.26 -34.85 -11.84
C LEU A 91 -3.22 -35.98 -11.91
N ARG A 92 -1.96 -35.67 -12.22
CA ARG A 92 -0.87 -36.67 -12.21
C ARG A 92 -0.69 -37.27 -10.83
N ARG A 93 -0.65 -36.45 -9.78
CA ARG A 93 -0.54 -36.92 -8.40
C ARG A 93 -1.72 -37.80 -7.99
N GLN A 94 -2.94 -37.48 -8.42
CA GLN A 94 -4.11 -38.34 -8.18
C GLN A 94 -3.95 -39.71 -8.85
N TYR A 95 -3.48 -39.73 -10.10
CA TYR A 95 -3.20 -40.97 -10.82
C TYR A 95 -2.09 -41.78 -10.16
N GLU A 96 -1.00 -41.13 -9.75
CA GLU A 96 0.14 -41.77 -9.08
C GLU A 96 -0.23 -42.32 -7.70
N TYR A 97 -1.09 -41.62 -6.95
CA TYR A 97 -1.54 -42.04 -5.63
C TYR A 97 -2.52 -43.22 -5.70
N SER A 98 -3.48 -43.20 -6.64
CA SER A 98 -4.47 -44.26 -6.80
C SER A 98 -4.93 -44.39 -8.26
N PRO A 99 -4.27 -45.24 -9.07
CA PRO A 99 -4.58 -45.37 -10.49
C PRO A 99 -5.95 -46.02 -10.73
N GLU A 100 -6.36 -46.98 -9.91
CA GLU A 100 -7.66 -47.65 -10.02
C GLU A 100 -8.82 -46.70 -9.73
N ALA A 101 -8.73 -45.90 -8.66
CA ALA A 101 -9.75 -44.92 -8.32
C ALA A 101 -9.84 -43.81 -9.37
N PHE A 102 -8.69 -43.37 -9.91
CA PHE A 102 -8.65 -42.41 -11.00
C PHE A 102 -9.37 -42.95 -12.25
N ALA A 103 -9.07 -44.19 -12.66
CA ALA A 103 -9.71 -44.83 -13.80
C ALA A 103 -11.22 -45.05 -13.59
N LEU A 104 -11.63 -45.47 -12.39
CA LEU A 104 -13.04 -45.66 -12.03
C LEU A 104 -13.83 -44.34 -12.10
N ASN A 105 -13.30 -43.26 -11.51
CA ASN A 105 -13.94 -41.93 -11.58
C ASN A 105 -14.08 -41.45 -13.03
N LYS A 106 -13.03 -41.65 -13.84
CA LYS A 106 -13.08 -41.32 -15.27
C LYS A 106 -14.15 -42.15 -16.00
N GLY A 107 -14.22 -43.45 -15.74
CA GLY A 107 -15.20 -44.35 -16.33
C GLY A 107 -16.65 -43.99 -15.97
N LEU A 108 -16.91 -43.69 -14.69
CA LEU A 108 -18.22 -43.21 -14.24
C LEU A 108 -18.62 -41.90 -14.93
N GLY A 109 -17.71 -40.94 -15.04
CA GLY A 109 -17.94 -39.70 -15.78
C GLY A 109 -18.30 -39.91 -17.26
N GLN A 110 -17.60 -40.83 -17.93
CA GLN A 110 -17.88 -41.20 -19.33
C GLN A 110 -19.25 -41.87 -19.48
N GLN A 111 -19.61 -42.77 -18.57
CA GLN A 111 -20.93 -43.41 -18.57
C GLN A 111 -22.04 -42.39 -18.38
N MET A 112 -21.91 -41.46 -17.42
CA MET A 112 -22.89 -40.37 -17.22
C MET A 112 -23.02 -39.50 -18.46
N THR A 113 -21.90 -39.11 -19.07
CA THR A 113 -21.89 -38.30 -20.30
C THR A 113 -22.62 -39.01 -21.44
N THR A 114 -22.39 -40.32 -21.59
CA THR A 114 -23.04 -41.14 -22.62
C THR A 114 -24.53 -41.29 -22.36
N GLN A 115 -24.94 -41.52 -21.11
CA GLN A 115 -26.35 -41.62 -20.74
C GLN A 115 -27.09 -40.30 -20.97
N PHE A 116 -26.48 -39.17 -20.60
CA PHE A 116 -27.02 -37.84 -20.88
C PHE A 116 -27.22 -37.63 -22.38
N ALA A 117 -26.21 -37.94 -23.19
CA ALA A 117 -26.28 -37.81 -24.64
C ALA A 117 -27.39 -38.67 -25.26
N ARG A 118 -27.60 -39.89 -24.74
CA ARG A 118 -28.71 -40.76 -25.17
C ARG A 118 -30.09 -40.20 -24.80
N LEU A 119 -30.20 -39.59 -23.61
CA LEU A 119 -31.48 -39.10 -23.10
C LEU A 119 -31.92 -37.79 -23.79
N TYR A 120 -30.98 -36.88 -24.02
CA TYR A 120 -31.29 -35.53 -24.52
C TYR A 120 -30.86 -35.29 -25.96
N GLY A 121 -30.21 -36.27 -26.61
CA GLY A 121 -29.71 -36.14 -27.98
C GLY A 121 -28.56 -35.13 -28.13
N GLN A 122 -28.01 -34.62 -27.02
CA GLN A 122 -26.94 -33.62 -27.00
C GLN A 122 -25.92 -33.93 -25.90
N SER A 123 -24.66 -33.59 -26.15
CA SER A 123 -23.61 -33.71 -25.15
C SER A 123 -23.89 -32.78 -23.96
N PRO A 124 -23.61 -33.19 -22.70
CA PRO A 124 -23.71 -32.29 -21.56
C PRO A 124 -22.78 -31.07 -21.69
N TYR A 125 -21.69 -31.19 -22.47
CA TYR A 125 -20.82 -30.05 -22.80
C TYR A 125 -21.51 -28.99 -23.66
N GLY A 126 -22.63 -29.30 -24.33
CA GLY A 126 -23.43 -28.33 -25.07
C GLY A 126 -24.26 -27.39 -24.18
N ALA A 127 -24.47 -27.76 -22.92
CA ALA A 127 -25.15 -26.90 -21.93
C ALA A 127 -24.19 -25.90 -21.27
N VAL A 128 -22.88 -26.13 -21.39
CA VAL A 128 -21.83 -25.26 -20.86
C VAL A 128 -21.37 -24.35 -22.01
N GLN A 129 -21.15 -23.07 -21.71
CA GLN A 129 -20.61 -22.14 -22.70
C GLN A 129 -19.29 -22.70 -23.27
N PRO A 130 -19.10 -22.72 -24.61
CA PRO A 130 -17.91 -23.29 -25.23
C PRO A 130 -16.60 -22.74 -24.66
N GLU A 131 -16.58 -21.47 -24.28
CA GLU A 131 -15.45 -20.80 -23.66
C GLU A 131 -15.08 -21.43 -22.32
N VAL A 132 -16.04 -21.94 -21.55
CA VAL A 132 -15.79 -22.60 -20.27
C VAL A 132 -15.44 -24.08 -20.48
N ALA A 133 -16.13 -24.74 -21.40
CA ALA A 133 -15.92 -26.17 -21.68
C ALA A 133 -14.59 -26.45 -22.39
N PHE A 134 -14.13 -25.52 -23.23
CA PHE A 134 -13.00 -25.70 -24.14
C PHE A 134 -12.00 -24.56 -24.09
N SER A 135 -11.97 -23.76 -23.00
CA SER A 135 -11.00 -22.68 -22.79
C SER A 135 -9.58 -23.14 -23.15
N GLN A 136 -9.09 -22.75 -24.33
CA GLN A 136 -7.67 -22.64 -24.57
C GLN A 136 -7.23 -21.45 -23.73
N GLY A 137 -6.34 -21.65 -22.75
CA GLY A 137 -6.03 -20.68 -21.70
C GLY A 137 -6.00 -19.23 -22.20
N ALA A 138 -6.57 -18.32 -21.40
CA ALA A 138 -6.74 -16.93 -21.78
C ALA A 138 -5.43 -16.35 -22.36
N ALA A 139 -5.55 -15.55 -23.44
CA ALA A 139 -4.40 -15.00 -24.16
C ALA A 139 -3.38 -14.40 -23.18
N PRO A 140 -2.06 -14.55 -23.44
CA PRO A 140 -1.04 -13.89 -22.64
C PRO A 140 -1.29 -12.39 -22.68
N VAL A 141 -1.69 -11.83 -21.55
CA VAL A 141 -1.79 -10.40 -21.35
C VAL A 141 -0.55 -10.03 -20.55
N ASP A 142 0.18 -9.02 -21.00
CA ASP A 142 1.38 -8.54 -20.31
C ASP A 142 0.96 -7.80 -19.03
N TYR A 143 0.99 -8.53 -17.92
CA TYR A 143 0.59 -8.01 -16.62
C TYR A 143 1.77 -7.41 -15.83
N PHE A 144 3.01 -7.64 -16.25
CA PHE A 144 4.20 -6.95 -15.74
C PHE A 144 4.41 -5.57 -16.36
N SER A 145 3.65 -5.22 -17.40
CA SER A 145 3.59 -3.86 -17.93
C SER A 145 3.32 -2.84 -16.81
N THR A 146 4.03 -1.70 -16.87
CA THR A 146 3.91 -0.61 -15.89
C THR A 146 2.45 -0.22 -15.72
N ILE A 147 1.95 -0.30 -14.49
CA ILE A 147 0.61 0.19 -14.16
C ILE A 147 0.63 1.69 -14.43
N GLY A 148 -0.28 2.15 -15.30
CA GLY A 148 -0.36 3.57 -15.64
C GLY A 148 -0.48 4.41 -14.37
N THR A 149 0.53 5.24 -14.11
CA THR A 149 0.59 6.13 -12.94
C THR A 149 -0.23 7.39 -13.21
N ASN A 150 -1.48 7.25 -13.64
CA ASN A 150 -2.41 8.36 -13.84
C ASN A 150 -2.84 8.97 -12.49
N VAL A 151 -1.86 9.30 -11.65
CA VAL A 151 -2.00 10.14 -10.47
C VAL A 151 -2.37 11.51 -11.01
N SER A 152 -3.61 11.93 -10.76
CA SER A 152 -4.07 13.25 -11.17
C SER A 152 -3.16 14.28 -10.52
N ARG A 153 -2.57 15.19 -11.30
CA ARG A 153 -1.80 16.31 -10.73
C ARG A 153 -2.77 17.16 -9.92
N PRO A 154 -2.65 17.23 -8.58
CA PRO A 154 -3.52 18.10 -7.81
C PRO A 154 -3.32 19.55 -8.30
N ASN A 155 -4.42 20.28 -8.48
CA ASN A 155 -4.35 21.68 -8.90
C ASN A 155 -3.70 22.50 -7.77
N MET A 156 -2.47 22.97 -8.03
CA MET A 156 -1.67 23.76 -7.07
C MET A 156 -1.82 25.27 -7.27
N SER A 157 -2.93 25.73 -7.87
CA SER A 157 -3.16 27.19 -8.02
C SER A 157 -3.44 27.84 -6.66
N VAL A 158 -2.73 28.95 -6.43
CA VAL A 158 -2.75 29.82 -5.24
C VAL A 158 -3.95 30.76 -5.28
#